data_AF-A0A9N8YQJ6-F1
#
_entry.id   AF-A0A9N8YQJ6-F1
#
_cell.length_a   1.000
_cell.length_b   1.000
_cell.length_c   1.000
_cell.angle_alpha   90.00
_cell.angle_beta   90.00
_cell.angle_gamma   90.00
#
_symmetry.space_group_name_H-M   'P 1'
#
loop_
_entity.id
_entity.type
_entity.pdbx_description
1 polymer ?
#
loop_
_entity_poly.entity_id
_entity_poly.type
_entity_poly.pdbx_seq_one_letter_code
_entity_poly.pdbx_strand_id
1 'polypeptide(L)'
;MDNTFILPNKAVRKSRYRKGYIKKQAKNIDRKEHENNKNVSFNQIDYVGVTYENYNRKSYKKNKEVDKVWFSGRTKANTKFNKFLVEGVEGVEGNSMNVNIVFEDEIETKKDTENQTENGDKSVSAEEFEKQLKEGEENENRQEDEIFVVEGELDTKEIKIEETWLSSDRDYTYQELLGRVFQTLRQNNPELAGEKKRYTIVPPSVHREGNKKTIFANVADICKRMHRQPEHVIQFLFTELGTSGSIDGSQRLVIKGRFQQKQIENVLRRYIVEYVTCKTCKSPDTILTKENRIFFQQCESCGSTRSVSAIKSASISSILSFNKFEACLQFNPKIGEVERNQNFASSILEKYQPEDIDILILPELAFTGYVFNDKDHIKPYLEDSETGTSVKWAKAQSIRLRAFTVVGYPQIVKGNPDKCYNSLCFVNPYGELIETYQKTHLYETDESWAEEGPGFKSINVPGLGKIGFGICMDLNPYQFKASFTKYEFARYHIQHQTEIILCPMAWIRSEYSQQINVDKPEYRTVNYWCDRLSPYLTNSGPKRNTLFVACNRTGIENGICFAGSSSVLLLSSEHPIVLDSLKSNEEAVMVVDVPRL
;
A
#
# COMPACT_ATOMS: atom_id res chain seq x y z
N MET A 1 14.69 54.74 29.74
CA MET A 1 15.87 53.86 29.57
C MET A 1 15.35 52.43 29.39
N ASP A 2 14.62 52.11 28.33
CA ASP A 2 14.90 52.35 26.90
C ASP A 2 16.27 51.82 26.49
N ASN A 3 16.25 50.74 25.73
CA ASN A 3 17.31 50.31 24.82
C ASN A 3 16.66 49.54 23.66
N THR A 4 16.00 50.29 22.78
CA THR A 4 15.63 49.83 21.44
C THR A 4 16.86 49.72 20.55
N PHE A 5 17.02 48.62 19.83
CA PHE A 5 17.84 48.57 18.62
C PHE A 5 16.99 48.20 17.40
N ILE A 6 17.19 48.94 16.31
CA ILE A 6 16.43 48.87 15.07
C ILE A 6 17.22 48.04 14.05
N LEU A 7 16.57 47.13 13.33
CA LEU A 7 17.15 46.46 12.17
C LEU A 7 16.63 47.07 10.85
N PRO A 8 17.48 47.20 9.81
CA PRO A 8 17.16 48.00 8.63
C PRO A 8 16.28 47.28 7.62
N ASN A 9 15.39 48.05 7.01
CA ASN A 9 14.46 47.62 5.98
C ASN A 9 15.16 47.55 4.61
N LYS A 10 15.24 46.38 3.95
CA LYS A 10 15.64 46.26 2.54
C LYS A 10 14.71 45.32 1.77
N ALA A 11 14.28 45.78 0.60
CA ALA A 11 13.16 45.23 -0.14
C ALA A 11 13.52 44.00 -0.98
N VAL A 12 12.66 42.97 -0.96
CA VAL A 12 12.63 41.91 -1.97
C VAL A 12 11.74 42.35 -3.13
N ARG A 13 12.26 42.29 -4.36
CA ARG A 13 11.57 42.70 -5.59
C ARG A 13 10.38 41.76 -5.88
N LYS A 14 9.22 42.34 -6.22
CA LYS A 14 8.11 41.62 -6.85
C LYS A 14 8.50 41.17 -8.26
N SER A 15 8.57 39.87 -8.53
CA SER A 15 8.42 39.34 -9.89
C SER A 15 6.94 39.14 -10.20
N ARG A 16 6.48 39.63 -11.35
CA ARG A 16 5.10 39.44 -11.82
C ARG A 16 5.02 38.15 -12.65
N TYR A 17 4.10 37.25 -12.32
CA TYR A 17 3.55 36.31 -13.30
C TYR A 17 2.03 36.45 -13.39
N ARG A 18 1.50 36.18 -14.59
CA ARG A 18 0.20 36.68 -15.07
C ARG A 18 -1.00 36.04 -14.36
N LYS A 19 -1.87 36.88 -13.77
CA LYS A 19 -3.29 36.55 -13.58
C LYS A 19 -3.94 36.40 -14.96
N GLY A 20 -4.27 35.18 -15.39
CA GLY A 20 -4.87 35.00 -16.71
C GLY A 20 -5.06 33.58 -17.23
N TYR A 21 -5.37 32.59 -16.37
CA TYR A 21 -5.82 31.27 -16.86
C TYR A 21 -6.85 30.52 -15.98
N ILE A 22 -7.17 31.02 -14.77
CA ILE A 22 -8.13 30.39 -13.84
C ILE A 22 -9.34 31.31 -13.68
N LYS A 23 -10.19 31.40 -14.73
CA LYS A 23 -11.48 32.11 -14.65
C LYS A 23 -12.58 31.55 -15.57
N LYS A 24 -12.48 30.28 -15.98
CA LYS A 24 -13.39 29.65 -16.96
C LYS A 24 -13.97 28.28 -16.57
N GLN A 25 -13.85 27.85 -15.31
CA GLN A 25 -14.42 26.58 -14.80
C GLN A 25 -15.35 26.75 -13.58
N ALA A 26 -15.76 27.98 -13.25
CA ALA A 26 -16.64 28.29 -12.12
C ALA A 26 -17.96 28.94 -12.57
N LYS A 27 -18.62 28.34 -13.57
CA LYS A 27 -20.04 28.55 -13.89
C LYS A 27 -20.64 27.20 -14.30
N ASN A 28 -21.88 26.96 -13.88
CA ASN A 28 -22.65 25.71 -14.02
C ASN A 28 -22.25 24.63 -12.99
N ILE A 29 -22.63 24.86 -11.73
CA ILE A 29 -23.07 23.80 -10.83
C ILE A 29 -24.55 24.06 -10.55
N ASP A 30 -25.34 22.99 -10.51
CA ASP A 30 -26.79 23.05 -10.54
C ASP A 30 -27.39 23.61 -9.25
N ARG A 31 -28.50 24.36 -9.36
CA ARG A 31 -28.98 25.26 -8.30
C ARG A 31 -30.12 24.66 -7.46
N LYS A 32 -30.28 23.32 -7.46
CA LYS A 32 -31.46 22.62 -6.91
C LYS A 32 -31.22 21.55 -5.84
N GLU A 33 -29.98 21.12 -5.59
CA GLU A 33 -29.72 20.07 -4.57
C GLU A 33 -29.32 20.60 -3.18
N HIS A 34 -29.23 21.93 -2.99
CA HIS A 34 -28.54 22.51 -1.83
C HIS A 34 -29.42 23.00 -0.66
N GLU A 35 -30.74 22.75 -0.66
CA GLU A 35 -31.65 23.29 0.36
C GLU A 35 -32.04 22.33 1.51
N ASN A 36 -31.74 21.02 1.42
CA ASN A 36 -32.26 20.01 2.38
C ASN A 36 -31.22 19.26 3.25
N ASN A 37 -30.00 19.78 3.43
CA ASN A 37 -29.04 19.21 4.39
C ASN A 37 -28.32 20.29 5.21
N LYS A 38 -28.94 20.69 6.34
CA LYS A 38 -28.26 21.41 7.42
C LYS A 38 -27.99 20.43 8.56
N ASN A 39 -26.75 20.43 9.06
CA ASN A 39 -26.15 19.50 10.04
C ASN A 39 -25.61 18.18 9.43
N VAL A 40 -24.29 18.10 9.26
CA VAL A 40 -23.55 16.88 8.92
C VAL A 40 -22.89 16.35 10.19
N SER A 41 -23.15 15.09 10.55
CA SER A 41 -22.54 14.45 11.72
C SER A 41 -21.10 14.02 11.43
N PHE A 42 -20.24 14.03 12.45
CA PHE A 42 -18.83 13.62 12.33
C PHE A 42 -18.65 12.19 11.76
N ASN A 43 -19.67 11.33 11.91
CA ASN A 43 -19.71 9.95 11.39
C ASN A 43 -19.87 9.88 9.84
N GLN A 44 -20.06 11.02 9.16
CA GLN A 44 -20.24 11.13 7.70
C GLN A 44 -18.99 11.64 6.96
N ILE A 45 -17.86 11.81 7.68
CA ILE A 45 -16.57 12.27 7.14
C ILE A 45 -15.61 11.07 7.09
N ASP A 46 -15.24 10.61 5.89
CA ASP A 46 -14.33 9.45 5.72
C ASP A 46 -12.84 9.80 5.71
N TYR A 47 -12.47 11.08 5.50
CA TYR A 47 -11.08 11.48 5.38
C TYR A 47 -10.82 12.91 5.86
N VAL A 48 -9.98 13.04 6.90
CA VAL A 48 -9.40 14.30 7.36
C VAL A 48 -7.88 14.24 7.12
N GLY A 49 -7.42 14.93 6.06
CA GLY A 49 -6.01 15.09 5.79
C GLY A 49 -5.45 16.29 6.55
N VAL A 50 -4.67 16.06 7.60
CA VAL A 50 -3.95 17.14 8.31
C VAL A 50 -2.62 17.38 7.61
N THR A 51 -2.59 18.30 6.65
CA THR A 51 -1.32 18.76 6.05
C THR A 51 -0.67 19.84 6.94
N TYR A 52 0.67 19.82 6.99
CA TYR A 52 1.47 20.66 7.90
C TYR A 52 1.32 22.18 7.67
N GLU A 53 0.74 22.62 6.54
CA GLU A 53 0.40 24.04 6.31
C GLU A 53 -0.61 24.58 7.35
N ASN A 54 -1.47 23.73 7.90
CA ASN A 54 -2.48 24.15 8.89
C ASN A 54 -1.90 24.43 10.29
N TYR A 55 -0.71 23.90 10.62
CA TYR A 55 -0.12 24.07 11.96
C TYR A 55 0.66 25.40 12.14
N ASN A 56 1.03 26.08 11.04
CA ASN A 56 1.99 27.18 11.09
C ASN A 56 1.47 28.55 10.61
N ARG A 57 0.15 28.74 10.50
CA ARG A 57 -0.43 30.10 10.49
C ARG A 57 -0.47 30.73 11.89
N LYS A 58 0.70 30.92 12.50
CA LYS A 58 0.84 31.85 13.64
C LYS A 58 0.64 33.29 13.14
N SER A 59 -0.61 33.73 13.20
CA SER A 59 -1.02 35.11 12.91
C SER A 59 -0.45 36.03 14.00
N TYR A 60 0.67 36.69 13.70
CA TYR A 60 1.24 37.73 14.56
C TYR A 60 0.32 38.96 14.62
N LYS A 61 -0.67 38.95 15.52
CA LYS A 61 -1.42 40.15 15.94
C LYS A 61 -1.75 40.10 17.43
N LYS A 62 -1.45 41.20 18.12
CA LYS A 62 -2.03 41.51 19.43
C LYS A 62 -3.52 41.82 19.23
N ASN A 63 -4.40 40.91 19.66
CA ASN A 63 -5.62 41.16 20.45
C ASN A 63 -6.41 39.85 20.57
N LYS A 64 -7.21 39.72 21.63
CA LYS A 64 -8.06 38.54 21.88
C LYS A 64 -9.15 38.43 20.80
N GLU A 65 -9.07 37.39 19.97
CA GLU A 65 -10.18 36.87 19.16
C GLU A 65 -9.92 35.37 18.90
N VAL A 66 -10.98 34.58 18.74
CA VAL A 66 -10.92 33.10 18.78
C VAL A 66 -10.12 32.53 17.60
N ASP A 67 -9.24 31.56 17.87
CA ASP A 67 -8.40 30.91 16.86
C ASP A 67 -9.24 30.15 15.82
N LYS A 68 -9.20 30.61 14.57
CA LYS A 68 -9.90 30.01 13.43
C LYS A 68 -9.05 28.94 12.75
N VAL A 69 -9.40 27.67 12.93
CA VAL A 69 -8.70 26.52 12.33
C VAL A 69 -9.40 26.09 11.05
N TRP A 70 -8.60 25.90 9.99
CA TRP A 70 -9.08 25.45 8.68
C TRP A 70 -8.75 23.99 8.46
N PHE A 71 -9.68 23.25 7.86
CA PHE A 71 -9.53 21.84 7.52
C PHE A 71 -9.79 21.61 6.04
N SER A 72 -9.21 20.54 5.49
CA SER A 72 -9.48 20.08 4.13
C SER A 72 -9.78 18.59 4.14
N GLY A 73 -10.85 18.18 3.44
CA GLY A 73 -11.32 16.79 3.46
C GLY A 73 -12.38 16.48 2.40
N ARG A 74 -12.93 15.27 2.49
CA ARG A 74 -14.05 14.78 1.66
C ARG A 74 -15.16 14.23 2.56
N THR A 75 -16.40 14.34 2.11
CA THR A 75 -17.59 13.80 2.81
C THR A 75 -18.20 12.66 1.99
N LYS A 76 -18.97 11.77 2.63
CA LYS A 76 -19.63 10.64 1.94
C LYS A 76 -20.53 11.06 0.76
N ALA A 77 -21.07 12.27 0.81
CA ALA A 77 -21.96 12.81 -0.23
C ALA A 77 -21.23 13.59 -1.34
N ASN A 78 -19.94 13.91 -1.21
CA ASN A 78 -19.22 14.73 -2.20
C ASN A 78 -17.77 14.27 -2.39
N THR A 79 -17.48 13.78 -3.60
CA THR A 79 -16.17 13.23 -3.99
C THR A 79 -15.09 14.30 -4.23
N LYS A 80 -15.45 15.59 -4.27
CA LYS A 80 -14.50 16.70 -4.38
C LYS A 80 -13.89 17.07 -3.02
N PHE A 81 -12.64 17.52 -3.07
CA PHE A 81 -11.89 17.97 -1.89
C PHE A 81 -12.27 19.41 -1.58
N ASN A 82 -12.88 19.64 -0.41
CA ASN A 82 -13.35 20.96 0.01
C ASN A 82 -12.54 21.46 1.22
N LYS A 83 -12.55 22.78 1.41
CA LYS A 83 -12.06 23.45 2.62
C LYS A 83 -13.22 23.85 3.51
N PHE A 84 -13.01 23.71 4.81
CA PHE A 84 -14.02 23.96 5.83
C PHE A 84 -13.44 24.81 6.95
N LEU A 85 -14.24 25.74 7.44
CA LEU A 85 -13.94 26.54 8.63
C LEU A 85 -14.79 26.05 9.80
N VAL A 86 -14.16 25.89 10.96
CA VAL A 86 -14.83 25.61 12.24
C VAL A 86 -14.81 26.89 13.07
N GLU A 87 -15.98 27.36 13.49
CA GLU A 87 -16.13 28.50 14.41
C GLU A 87 -16.97 28.11 15.63
N GLY A 88 -16.60 28.65 16.79
CA GLY A 88 -17.35 28.50 18.05
C GLY A 88 -16.73 27.53 19.04
N VAL A 89 -16.00 28.07 20.03
CA VAL A 89 -15.77 27.40 21.32
C VAL A 89 -16.20 28.38 22.41
N GLU A 90 -17.50 28.36 22.71
CA GLU A 90 -18.03 28.92 23.95
C GLU A 90 -18.53 27.75 24.82
N GLY A 91 -18.18 27.78 26.10
CA GLY A 91 -18.22 26.59 26.94
C GLY A 91 -19.59 26.31 27.57
N VAL A 92 -19.79 25.05 27.97
CA VAL A 92 -19.99 24.61 29.37
C VAL A 92 -20.32 23.10 29.37
N GLU A 93 -19.94 22.46 30.47
CA GLU A 93 -20.19 21.08 30.94
C GLU A 93 -21.36 20.30 30.29
N GLY A 94 -21.05 19.13 29.69
CA GLY A 94 -22.04 18.17 29.22
C GLY A 94 -21.55 17.33 28.02
N ASN A 95 -21.87 16.04 27.99
CA ASN A 95 -21.42 15.09 26.96
C ASN A 95 -22.18 15.20 25.62
N SER A 96 -22.17 16.38 24.99
CA SER A 96 -22.59 16.55 23.59
C SER A 96 -22.06 17.85 23.00
N MET A 97 -21.32 17.78 21.89
CA MET A 97 -20.75 18.94 21.21
C MET A 97 -21.42 19.14 19.84
N ASN A 98 -22.11 20.27 19.64
CA ASN A 98 -22.64 20.67 18.34
C ASN A 98 -21.66 21.65 17.69
N VAL A 99 -21.30 21.40 16.42
CA VAL A 99 -20.32 22.20 15.67
C VAL A 99 -20.94 22.72 14.38
N ASN A 100 -20.89 24.03 14.17
CA ASN A 100 -21.29 24.64 12.91
C ASN A 100 -20.13 24.59 11.90
N ILE A 101 -20.39 24.02 10.73
CA ILE A 101 -19.43 23.93 9.62
C ILE A 101 -19.82 24.98 8.58
N VAL A 102 -18.90 25.89 8.25
CA VAL A 102 -19.10 26.94 7.23
C VAL A 102 -18.19 26.69 6.03
N PHE A 103 -18.75 26.77 4.82
CA PHE A 103 -18.02 26.54 3.57
C PHE A 103 -17.38 27.85 3.05
N GLU A 104 -16.23 27.75 2.38
CA GLU A 104 -15.47 28.93 1.90
C GLU A 104 -16.31 29.80 0.92
N ASP A 105 -17.21 29.18 0.13
CA ASP A 105 -18.14 29.85 -0.80
C ASP A 105 -19.26 30.66 -0.11
N GLU A 106 -19.57 30.37 1.17
CA GLU A 106 -20.58 31.13 1.95
C GLU A 106 -20.04 32.44 2.53
N ILE A 107 -18.71 32.61 2.57
CA ILE A 107 -18.07 33.80 3.14
C ILE A 107 -18.03 34.95 2.12
N GLU A 108 -17.96 34.65 0.82
CA GLU A 108 -18.07 35.69 -0.22
C GLU A 108 -19.53 36.17 -0.41
N THR A 109 -20.54 35.33 -0.14
CA THR A 109 -21.97 35.68 -0.30
C THR A 109 -22.56 36.45 0.88
N LYS A 110 -22.09 36.21 2.11
CA LYS A 110 -22.54 36.92 3.33
C LYS A 110 -22.23 38.43 3.37
N LYS A 111 -21.51 38.99 2.40
CA LYS A 111 -21.32 40.46 2.28
C LYS A 111 -22.40 41.17 1.46
N ASP A 112 -23.14 40.44 0.62
CA ASP A 112 -24.02 41.03 -0.39
C ASP A 112 -25.52 40.73 -0.18
N THR A 113 -25.90 39.99 0.87
CA THR A 113 -27.30 39.55 1.10
C THR A 113 -27.77 39.59 2.56
N GLU A 114 -27.59 40.74 3.24
CA GLU A 114 -28.52 41.14 4.31
C GLU A 114 -29.71 41.89 3.70
N ASN A 115 -30.74 41.18 3.22
CA ASN A 115 -32.12 41.67 3.12
C ASN A 115 -33.13 40.60 2.63
N GLN A 116 -34.31 40.59 3.27
CA GLN A 116 -35.59 39.97 2.87
C GLN A 116 -35.80 38.46 3.11
N THR A 117 -37.08 38.08 3.14
CA THR A 117 -37.68 37.09 4.06
C THR A 117 -38.83 36.27 3.45
N GLU A 118 -39.04 35.06 4.01
CA GLU A 118 -40.32 34.30 4.17
C GLU A 118 -41.02 33.51 3.03
N ASN A 119 -41.62 32.38 3.46
CA ASN A 119 -42.59 31.45 2.78
C ASN A 119 -42.02 30.52 1.67
N GLY A 120 -42.41 29.25 1.43
CA GLY A 120 -43.41 28.30 1.96
C GLY A 120 -43.93 27.39 0.80
N ASP A 121 -44.36 26.12 0.90
CA ASP A 121 -44.58 25.13 1.98
C ASP A 121 -44.81 23.70 1.33
N LYS A 122 -44.87 22.61 2.14
CA LYS A 122 -45.46 21.25 1.91
C LYS A 122 -44.62 20.04 1.45
N SER A 123 -45.02 18.88 2.00
CA SER A 123 -44.44 17.53 1.88
C SER A 123 -45.53 16.44 1.70
N VAL A 124 -45.15 15.20 1.34
CA VAL A 124 -46.01 14.00 1.25
C VAL A 124 -45.30 12.80 1.90
N SER A 125 -46.06 11.82 2.42
CA SER A 125 -45.66 10.84 3.44
C SER A 125 -45.22 9.45 2.92
N ALA A 126 -44.68 8.63 3.85
CA ALA A 126 -43.83 7.46 3.58
C ALA A 126 -44.54 6.11 3.33
N GLU A 127 -45.86 6.05 3.20
CA GLU A 127 -46.60 4.76 3.09
C GLU A 127 -46.55 4.12 1.70
N GLU A 128 -46.03 4.84 0.69
CA GLU A 128 -45.93 4.35 -0.69
C GLU A 128 -44.59 3.63 -0.99
N PHE A 129 -43.63 3.67 -0.06
CA PHE A 129 -42.28 3.12 -0.25
C PHE A 129 -42.14 1.64 0.18
N GLU A 130 -42.85 1.20 1.24
CA GLU A 130 -42.73 -0.17 1.76
C GLU A 130 -43.36 -1.25 0.86
N LYS A 131 -44.17 -0.85 -0.13
CA LYS A 131 -44.87 -1.79 -1.02
C LYS A 131 -43.99 -2.35 -2.15
N GLN A 132 -42.86 -1.71 -2.45
CA GLN A 132 -41.96 -2.10 -3.55
C GLN A 132 -40.83 -3.07 -3.14
N LEU A 133 -40.69 -3.38 -1.85
CA LEU A 133 -39.59 -4.19 -1.30
C LEU A 133 -39.91 -5.70 -1.11
N LYS A 134 -41.07 -6.19 -1.60
CA LYS A 134 -41.56 -7.56 -1.32
C LYS A 134 -41.75 -8.49 -2.53
N GLU A 135 -41.29 -8.10 -3.73
CA GLU A 135 -41.44 -8.91 -4.96
C GLU A 135 -40.08 -9.41 -5.53
N GLY A 136 -39.02 -9.44 -4.71
CA GLY A 136 -37.66 -9.78 -5.16
C GLY A 136 -37.12 -11.16 -4.74
N GLU A 137 -37.77 -11.87 -3.82
CA GLU A 137 -37.28 -13.12 -3.24
C GLU A 137 -38.00 -14.36 -3.81
N GLU A 138 -37.69 -14.75 -5.06
CA GLU A 138 -37.97 -16.10 -5.57
C GLU A 138 -37.21 -16.35 -6.89
N ASN A 139 -36.05 -17.04 -6.81
CA ASN A 139 -35.48 -17.96 -7.84
C ASN A 139 -34.01 -18.36 -7.51
N GLU A 140 -33.81 -19.24 -6.53
CA GLU A 140 -32.60 -20.05 -6.45
C GLU A 140 -32.90 -21.48 -6.94
N ASN A 141 -32.35 -21.87 -8.10
CA ASN A 141 -31.87 -23.22 -8.43
C ASN A 141 -31.54 -23.37 -9.92
N ARG A 142 -30.25 -23.45 -10.27
CA ARG A 142 -29.70 -24.31 -11.34
C ARG A 142 -28.16 -24.31 -11.31
N GLN A 143 -27.58 -25.50 -11.46
CA GLN A 143 -26.15 -25.68 -11.74
C GLN A 143 -25.91 -25.40 -13.23
N GLU A 144 -24.89 -24.61 -13.57
CA GLU A 144 -24.34 -24.55 -14.93
C GLU A 144 -22.79 -24.52 -14.87
N ASP A 145 -22.15 -25.18 -15.84
CA ASP A 145 -20.70 -25.38 -15.88
C ASP A 145 -19.93 -24.09 -16.25
N GLU A 146 -18.89 -23.76 -15.47
CA GLU A 146 -18.14 -22.50 -15.67
C GLU A 146 -17.32 -22.49 -16.98
N ILE A 147 -17.78 -21.66 -17.92
CA ILE A 147 -17.07 -21.29 -19.15
C ILE A 147 -16.10 -20.13 -18.87
N PHE A 148 -14.87 -20.22 -19.40
CA PHE A 148 -13.84 -19.19 -19.22
C PHE A 148 -14.27 -17.81 -19.72
N VAL A 149 -14.43 -16.88 -18.78
CA VAL A 149 -14.73 -15.47 -19.05
C VAL A 149 -13.72 -14.58 -18.34
N VAL A 150 -13.20 -13.58 -19.06
CA VAL A 150 -12.57 -12.40 -18.45
C VAL A 150 -13.60 -11.28 -18.53
N GLU A 151 -14.03 -10.81 -17.36
CA GLU A 151 -15.06 -9.79 -17.26
C GLU A 151 -14.52 -8.38 -17.43
N GLY A 152 -15.42 -7.52 -17.88
CA GLY A 152 -15.24 -6.10 -18.09
C GLY A 152 -16.62 -5.58 -18.48
N GLU A 153 -17.53 -5.60 -17.51
CA GLU A 153 -18.93 -5.25 -17.72
C GLU A 153 -19.11 -3.80 -18.14
N LEU A 154 -19.95 -3.63 -19.14
CA LEU A 154 -20.68 -2.41 -19.44
C LEU A 154 -22.00 -2.90 -20.00
N ASP A 155 -22.99 -3.03 -19.10
CA ASP A 155 -24.32 -3.51 -19.46
C ASP A 155 -25.00 -2.49 -20.38
N THR A 156 -25.22 -2.89 -21.64
CA THR A 156 -25.85 -2.03 -22.65
C THR A 156 -27.10 -2.69 -23.20
N LYS A 157 -28.20 -2.55 -22.45
CA LYS A 157 -29.55 -2.68 -23.00
C LYS A 157 -29.72 -1.69 -24.16
N GLU A 158 -30.24 -2.18 -25.30
CA GLU A 158 -30.49 -1.34 -26.47
C GLU A 158 -31.59 -0.31 -26.20
N ILE A 159 -31.21 0.91 -25.84
CA ILE A 159 -32.13 2.05 -25.87
C ILE A 159 -32.19 2.55 -27.31
N LYS A 160 -33.28 2.23 -28.01
CA LYS A 160 -33.67 2.96 -29.23
C LYS A 160 -34.03 4.40 -28.83
N ILE A 161 -33.05 5.30 -28.95
CA ILE A 161 -33.28 6.74 -28.82
C ILE A 161 -33.91 7.20 -30.14
N GLU A 162 -35.23 7.37 -30.15
CA GLU A 162 -35.86 8.22 -31.16
C GLU A 162 -35.38 9.66 -30.95
N GLU A 163 -34.97 10.35 -32.02
CA GLU A 163 -34.41 11.71 -31.98
C GLU A 163 -35.50 12.78 -31.72
N THR A 164 -36.26 12.61 -30.65
CA THR A 164 -37.43 13.44 -30.27
C THR A 164 -37.12 14.93 -30.17
N TRP A 165 -35.88 15.30 -29.84
CA TRP A 165 -35.45 16.70 -29.73
C TRP A 165 -35.43 17.44 -31.07
N LEU A 166 -35.37 16.75 -32.23
CA LEU A 166 -35.41 17.40 -33.56
C LEU A 166 -36.74 18.15 -33.81
N SER A 167 -37.75 17.93 -32.97
CA SER A 167 -39.07 18.55 -33.04
C SER A 167 -39.36 19.63 -31.97
N SER A 168 -38.37 19.98 -31.12
CA SER A 168 -38.60 20.86 -29.97
C SER A 168 -37.40 21.75 -29.61
N ASP A 169 -37.64 23.02 -29.29
CA ASP A 169 -36.64 24.02 -28.82
C ASP A 169 -36.07 23.77 -27.40
N ARG A 170 -36.04 22.50 -26.93
CA ARG A 170 -35.46 22.15 -25.63
C ARG A 170 -33.96 21.90 -25.74
N ASP A 171 -33.22 22.21 -24.68
CA ASP A 171 -31.83 21.79 -24.55
C ASP A 171 -31.71 20.25 -24.52
N TYR A 172 -30.67 19.74 -25.19
CA TYR A 172 -30.34 18.32 -25.26
C TYR A 172 -29.65 17.84 -23.99
N THR A 173 -30.03 16.67 -23.49
CA THR A 173 -29.41 16.06 -22.31
C THR A 173 -28.08 15.38 -22.64
N TYR A 174 -27.25 15.18 -21.63
CA TYR A 174 -25.95 14.49 -21.79
C TYR A 174 -26.10 13.08 -22.37
N GLN A 175 -27.14 12.32 -21.98
CA GLN A 175 -27.35 10.96 -22.49
C GLN A 175 -27.78 10.95 -23.96
N GLU A 176 -28.59 11.92 -24.41
CA GLU A 176 -28.97 12.06 -25.82
C GLU A 176 -27.76 12.43 -26.69
N LEU A 177 -26.93 13.36 -26.24
CA LEU A 177 -25.67 13.71 -26.92
C LEU A 177 -24.71 12.52 -26.98
N LEU A 178 -24.57 11.78 -25.88
CA LEU A 178 -23.68 10.61 -25.80
C LEU A 178 -24.17 9.49 -26.74
N GLY A 179 -25.48 9.20 -26.74
CA GLY A 179 -26.10 8.24 -27.65
C GLY A 179 -25.88 8.61 -29.11
N ARG A 180 -26.11 9.88 -29.46
CA ARG A 180 -25.88 10.41 -30.82
C ARG A 180 -24.42 10.29 -31.24
N VAL A 181 -23.46 10.54 -30.34
CA VAL A 181 -22.02 10.36 -30.63
C VAL A 181 -21.71 8.89 -30.90
N PHE A 182 -22.17 7.95 -30.08
CA PHE A 182 -21.94 6.52 -30.32
C PHE A 182 -22.63 5.99 -31.60
N GLN A 183 -23.82 6.49 -31.93
CA GLN A 183 -24.53 6.14 -33.17
C GLN A 183 -23.80 6.70 -34.41
N THR A 184 -23.33 7.95 -34.33
CA THR A 184 -22.51 8.59 -35.38
C THR A 184 -21.16 7.88 -35.54
N LEU A 185 -20.55 7.42 -34.44
CA LEU A 185 -19.32 6.63 -34.44
C LEU A 185 -19.55 5.27 -35.12
N ARG A 186 -20.64 4.56 -34.78
CA ARG A 186 -21.07 3.30 -35.42
C ARG A 186 -21.27 3.43 -36.94
N GLN A 187 -21.91 4.52 -37.37
CA GLN A 187 -22.19 4.77 -38.79
C GLN A 187 -20.94 5.13 -39.61
N ASN A 188 -20.04 5.96 -39.06
CA ASN A 188 -18.90 6.48 -39.82
C ASN A 188 -17.59 5.69 -39.61
N ASN A 189 -17.42 4.99 -38.48
CA ASN A 189 -16.22 4.25 -38.13
C ASN A 189 -16.58 2.90 -37.46
N PRO A 190 -17.16 1.93 -38.21
CA PRO A 190 -17.63 0.66 -37.65
C PRO A 190 -16.53 -0.14 -36.92
N GLU A 191 -15.26 0.01 -37.30
CA GLU A 191 -14.13 -0.63 -36.60
C GLU A 191 -13.87 -0.08 -35.18
N LEU A 192 -14.20 1.20 -34.93
CA LEU A 192 -14.07 1.84 -33.60
C LEU A 192 -15.28 1.57 -32.69
N ALA A 193 -16.37 1.06 -33.24
CA ALA A 193 -17.58 0.72 -32.50
C ALA A 193 -17.60 -0.71 -31.95
N GLY A 194 -16.46 -1.41 -32.03
CA GLY A 194 -16.37 -2.88 -31.98
C GLY A 194 -17.06 -3.55 -30.79
N GLU A 195 -18.02 -4.42 -31.13
CA GLU A 195 -18.36 -5.57 -30.30
C GLU A 195 -17.09 -6.39 -30.05
N LYS A 196 -16.69 -6.51 -28.77
CA LYS A 196 -15.52 -7.28 -28.38
C LYS A 196 -15.81 -8.77 -28.62
N LYS A 197 -15.42 -9.32 -29.77
CA LYS A 197 -15.44 -10.77 -30.02
C LYS A 197 -14.62 -11.47 -28.90
N ARG A 198 -15.31 -12.15 -27.99
CA ARG A 198 -14.72 -12.78 -26.79
C ARG A 198 -13.85 -13.97 -27.22
N TYR A 199 -12.54 -13.73 -27.31
CA TYR A 199 -11.55 -14.73 -27.71
C TYR A 199 -11.49 -15.86 -26.69
N THR A 200 -12.16 -16.97 -27.00
CA THR A 200 -12.27 -18.13 -26.11
C THR A 200 -11.15 -19.11 -26.41
N ILE A 201 -10.25 -19.31 -25.44
CA ILE A 201 -9.16 -20.29 -25.49
C ILE A 201 -9.63 -21.57 -24.79
N VAL A 202 -9.22 -22.73 -25.31
CA VAL A 202 -9.49 -24.02 -24.67
C VAL A 202 -8.70 -24.09 -23.34
N PRO A 203 -9.31 -24.45 -22.21
CA PRO A 203 -8.61 -24.47 -20.91
C PRO A 203 -7.41 -25.43 -20.92
N PRO A 204 -6.33 -25.12 -20.18
CA PRO A 204 -5.14 -25.97 -20.14
C PRO A 204 -5.45 -27.29 -19.42
N SER A 205 -5.26 -28.40 -20.11
CA SER A 205 -5.48 -29.75 -19.58
C SER A 205 -4.21 -30.27 -18.91
N VAL A 206 -4.21 -30.31 -17.57
CA VAL A 206 -3.01 -30.53 -16.74
C VAL A 206 -3.20 -31.76 -15.86
N HIS A 207 -2.40 -32.80 -16.11
CA HIS A 207 -2.44 -34.08 -15.40
C HIS A 207 -1.17 -34.25 -14.56
N ARG A 208 -1.26 -34.96 -13.43
CA ARG A 208 -0.08 -35.28 -12.59
C ARG A 208 0.41 -36.68 -12.90
N GLU A 209 1.71 -36.83 -13.12
CA GLU A 209 2.37 -38.13 -13.32
C GLU A 209 3.27 -38.41 -12.09
N GLY A 210 2.63 -38.90 -11.03
CA GLY A 210 3.27 -39.08 -9.72
C GLY A 210 3.64 -37.77 -9.03
N ASN A 211 4.59 -37.84 -8.09
CA ASN A 211 4.93 -36.71 -7.21
C ASN A 211 5.95 -35.71 -7.78
N LYS A 212 6.57 -36.00 -8.93
CA LYS A 212 7.73 -35.24 -9.46
C LYS A 212 7.54 -34.68 -10.88
N LYS A 213 6.41 -34.96 -11.53
CA LYS A 213 6.15 -34.52 -12.91
C LYS A 213 4.71 -34.04 -13.10
N THR A 214 4.55 -33.04 -13.95
CA THR A 214 3.26 -32.53 -14.40
C THR A 214 3.20 -32.58 -15.92
N ILE A 215 2.13 -33.17 -16.48
CA ILE A 215 1.89 -33.27 -17.93
C ILE A 215 0.88 -32.19 -18.33
N PHE A 216 1.27 -31.32 -19.26
CA PHE A 216 0.37 -30.39 -19.91
C PHE A 216 0.02 -30.93 -21.31
N ALA A 217 -1.22 -31.43 -21.47
CA ALA A 217 -1.60 -32.31 -22.56
C ALA A 217 -1.93 -31.59 -23.87
N ASN A 218 -2.71 -30.49 -23.82
CA ASN A 218 -3.19 -29.76 -25.00
C ASN A 218 -2.37 -28.49 -25.30
N VAL A 219 -1.11 -28.44 -24.87
CA VAL A 219 -0.21 -27.29 -25.09
C VAL A 219 -0.07 -26.94 -26.58
N ALA A 220 0.05 -27.95 -27.47
CA ALA A 220 0.24 -27.75 -28.90
C ALA A 220 -0.98 -27.06 -29.55
N ASP A 221 -2.19 -27.40 -29.10
CA ASP A 221 -3.43 -26.83 -29.66
C ASP A 221 -3.68 -25.41 -29.17
N ILE A 222 -3.31 -25.12 -27.91
CA ILE A 222 -3.28 -23.76 -27.36
C ILE A 222 -2.27 -22.90 -28.14
N CYS A 223 -1.05 -23.40 -28.40
CA CYS A 223 -0.04 -22.72 -29.23
C CYS A 223 -0.56 -22.39 -30.64
N LYS A 224 -1.17 -23.37 -31.33
CA LYS A 224 -1.77 -23.20 -32.67
C LYS A 224 -2.85 -22.11 -32.65
N ARG A 225 -3.79 -22.17 -31.69
CA ARG A 225 -4.92 -21.23 -31.58
C ARG A 225 -4.49 -19.79 -31.28
N MET A 226 -3.36 -19.61 -30.60
CA MET A 226 -2.72 -18.30 -30.37
C MET A 226 -1.82 -17.83 -31.53
N HIS A 227 -1.70 -18.61 -32.61
CA HIS A 227 -0.74 -18.40 -33.70
C HIS A 227 0.72 -18.24 -33.19
N ARG A 228 1.15 -19.09 -32.24
CA ARG A 228 2.51 -19.03 -31.65
C ARG A 228 3.27 -20.34 -31.79
N GLN A 229 4.57 -20.23 -32.04
CA GLN A 229 5.46 -21.38 -32.12
C GLN A 229 5.62 -22.03 -30.72
N PRO A 230 5.46 -23.37 -30.58
CA PRO A 230 5.53 -24.05 -29.29
C PRO A 230 6.80 -23.74 -28.50
N GLU A 231 7.95 -23.63 -29.18
CA GLU A 231 9.25 -23.37 -28.57
C GLU A 231 9.26 -22.05 -27.79
N HIS A 232 8.62 -21.00 -28.32
CA HIS A 232 8.54 -19.70 -27.66
C HIS A 232 7.58 -19.73 -26.45
N VAL A 233 6.45 -20.44 -26.57
CA VAL A 233 5.48 -20.58 -25.47
C VAL A 233 6.08 -21.42 -24.34
N ILE A 234 6.76 -22.53 -24.67
CA ILE A 234 7.41 -23.44 -23.73
C ILE A 234 8.61 -22.78 -23.07
N GLN A 235 9.44 -22.04 -23.82
CA GLN A 235 10.55 -21.27 -23.25
C GLN A 235 10.05 -20.22 -22.25
N PHE A 236 8.95 -19.52 -22.55
CA PHE A 236 8.33 -18.60 -21.60
C PHE A 236 7.79 -19.35 -20.38
N LEU A 237 7.06 -20.45 -20.59
CA LEU A 237 6.49 -21.26 -19.50
C LEU A 237 7.58 -21.78 -18.54
N PHE A 238 8.72 -22.24 -19.06
CA PHE A 238 9.87 -22.69 -18.27
C PHE A 238 10.55 -21.55 -17.52
N THR A 239 10.74 -20.40 -18.17
CA THR A 239 11.29 -19.19 -17.53
C THR A 239 10.39 -18.67 -16.41
N GLU A 240 9.06 -18.73 -16.56
CA GLU A 240 8.07 -18.21 -15.62
C GLU A 240 7.69 -19.18 -14.49
N LEU A 241 7.85 -20.49 -14.69
CA LEU A 241 7.64 -21.53 -13.67
C LEU A 241 8.96 -21.97 -12.99
N GLY A 242 10.09 -21.33 -13.31
CA GLY A 242 11.40 -21.68 -12.74
C GLY A 242 11.85 -23.13 -12.99
N THR A 243 11.42 -23.74 -14.09
CA THR A 243 11.51 -25.20 -14.29
C THR A 243 12.07 -25.58 -15.66
N SER A 244 12.33 -26.87 -15.84
CA SER A 244 12.69 -27.47 -17.14
C SER A 244 11.82 -28.69 -17.42
N GLY A 245 11.70 -29.03 -18.70
CA GLY A 245 10.89 -30.14 -19.16
C GLY A 245 11.25 -30.55 -20.58
N SER A 246 10.46 -31.46 -21.14
CA SER A 246 10.63 -31.97 -22.50
C SER A 246 9.26 -32.21 -23.12
N ILE A 247 9.17 -32.08 -24.44
CA ILE A 247 8.00 -32.52 -25.20
C ILE A 247 8.10 -34.05 -25.38
N ASP A 248 7.04 -34.76 -25.05
CA ASP A 248 6.88 -36.20 -25.27
C ASP A 248 6.55 -36.50 -26.75
N GLY A 249 6.75 -37.74 -27.20
CA GLY A 249 6.46 -38.16 -28.58
C GLY A 249 5.00 -37.92 -29.02
N SER A 250 4.09 -37.77 -28.07
CA SER A 250 2.68 -37.41 -28.30
C SER A 250 2.39 -35.89 -28.31
N GLN A 251 3.41 -35.03 -28.49
CA GLN A 251 3.31 -33.55 -28.43
C GLN A 251 2.82 -32.96 -27.09
N ARG A 252 2.81 -33.76 -26.02
CA ARG A 252 2.47 -33.32 -24.65
C ARG A 252 3.71 -32.75 -23.97
N LEU A 253 3.57 -31.69 -23.17
CA LEU A 253 4.70 -31.13 -22.42
C LEU A 253 4.82 -31.80 -21.05
N VAL A 254 5.97 -32.43 -20.79
CA VAL A 254 6.31 -33.01 -19.48
C VAL A 254 7.19 -32.03 -18.72
N ILE A 255 6.65 -31.46 -17.65
CA ILE A 255 7.27 -30.45 -16.79
C ILE A 255 7.80 -31.13 -15.52
N LYS A 256 9.03 -30.84 -15.10
CA LYS A 256 9.56 -31.31 -13.80
C LYS A 256 8.95 -30.49 -12.66
N GLY A 257 8.48 -31.15 -11.61
CA GLY A 257 7.83 -30.51 -10.47
C GLY A 257 6.31 -30.71 -10.44
N ARG A 258 5.69 -30.19 -9.39
CA ARG A 258 4.26 -30.34 -9.07
C ARG A 258 3.55 -29.02 -9.32
N PHE A 259 2.86 -28.91 -10.45
CA PHE A 259 2.07 -27.72 -10.78
C PHE A 259 0.57 -28.03 -10.76
N GLN A 260 -0.23 -27.00 -10.44
CA GLN A 260 -1.68 -27.02 -10.53
C GLN A 260 -2.14 -26.37 -11.85
N GLN A 261 -3.32 -26.76 -12.33
CA GLN A 261 -3.90 -26.19 -13.56
C GLN A 261 -3.97 -24.66 -13.52
N LYS A 262 -4.43 -24.09 -12.39
CA LYS A 262 -4.51 -22.64 -12.13
C LYS A 262 -3.14 -21.91 -12.22
N GLN A 263 -2.04 -22.58 -11.89
CA GLN A 263 -0.69 -21.99 -12.02
C GLN A 263 -0.26 -21.88 -13.50
N ILE A 264 -0.48 -22.95 -14.27
CA ILE A 264 -0.19 -22.97 -15.71
C ILE A 264 -1.09 -21.98 -16.46
N GLU A 265 -2.37 -21.91 -16.09
CA GLU A 265 -3.33 -20.93 -16.59
C GLU A 265 -2.88 -19.48 -16.34
N ASN A 266 -2.41 -19.14 -15.12
CA ASN A 266 -1.92 -17.80 -14.82
C ASN A 266 -0.69 -17.42 -15.67
N VAL A 267 0.24 -18.35 -15.90
CA VAL A 267 1.39 -18.10 -16.79
C VAL A 267 0.95 -17.89 -18.24
N LEU A 268 0.00 -18.70 -18.73
CA LEU A 268 -0.58 -18.51 -20.08
C LEU A 268 -1.30 -17.16 -20.19
N ARG A 269 -2.06 -16.73 -19.17
CA ARG A 269 -2.71 -15.41 -19.11
C ARG A 269 -1.68 -14.28 -19.25
N ARG A 270 -0.54 -14.34 -18.54
CA ARG A 270 0.57 -13.39 -18.71
C ARG A 270 1.13 -13.42 -20.13
N TYR A 271 1.36 -14.62 -20.68
CA TYR A 271 1.86 -14.78 -22.05
C TYR A 271 0.94 -14.15 -23.11
N ILE A 272 -0.38 -14.36 -22.99
CA ILE A 272 -1.39 -13.81 -23.91
C ILE A 272 -1.38 -12.27 -23.85
N VAL A 273 -1.36 -11.69 -22.66
CA VAL A 273 -1.38 -10.22 -22.48
C VAL A 273 -0.13 -9.55 -23.06
N GLU A 274 1.03 -10.21 -23.03
CA GLU A 274 2.29 -9.62 -23.52
C GLU A 274 2.62 -9.94 -24.98
N TYR A 275 2.49 -11.21 -25.37
CA TYR A 275 2.97 -11.72 -26.65
C TYR A 275 1.87 -12.01 -27.68
N VAL A 276 0.57 -11.95 -27.32
CA VAL A 276 -0.56 -12.25 -28.24
C VAL A 276 -1.52 -11.07 -28.40
N THR A 277 -1.81 -10.33 -27.32
CA THR A 277 -2.74 -9.20 -27.36
C THR A 277 -2.08 -7.96 -27.97
N CYS A 278 -2.69 -7.38 -29.00
CA CYS A 278 -2.26 -6.09 -29.55
C CYS A 278 -2.46 -4.98 -28.50
N LYS A 279 -1.41 -4.23 -28.13
CA LYS A 279 -1.54 -3.16 -27.12
C LYS A 279 -2.42 -2.00 -27.62
N THR A 280 -2.49 -1.77 -28.93
CA THR A 280 -3.26 -0.71 -29.60
C THR A 280 -4.76 -1.02 -29.62
N CYS A 281 -5.19 -2.03 -30.37
CA CYS A 281 -6.61 -2.35 -30.61
C CYS A 281 -7.16 -3.50 -29.73
N LYS A 282 -6.33 -4.11 -28.88
CA LYS A 282 -6.66 -5.30 -28.06
C LYS A 282 -7.02 -6.58 -28.83
N SER A 283 -6.90 -6.59 -30.16
CA SER A 283 -7.07 -7.81 -30.95
C SER A 283 -6.07 -8.91 -30.57
N PRO A 284 -6.47 -10.19 -30.53
CA PRO A 284 -5.56 -11.33 -30.43
C PRO A 284 -4.86 -11.66 -31.75
N ASP A 285 -5.36 -11.15 -32.88
CA ASP A 285 -4.86 -11.45 -34.23
C ASP A 285 -3.55 -10.69 -34.48
N THR A 286 -2.47 -11.33 -34.05
CA THR A 286 -1.11 -10.81 -34.16
C THR A 286 -0.14 -11.94 -34.49
N ILE A 287 0.86 -11.65 -35.32
CA ILE A 287 1.97 -12.54 -35.66
C ILE A 287 3.21 -12.14 -34.86
N LEU A 288 4.01 -13.12 -34.44
CA LEU A 288 5.28 -12.90 -33.76
C LEU A 288 6.44 -13.34 -34.66
N THR A 289 7.17 -12.37 -35.20
CA THR A 289 8.38 -12.60 -36.01
C THR A 289 9.64 -12.43 -35.15
N LYS A 290 10.76 -13.02 -35.59
CA LYS A 290 12.07 -12.90 -34.93
C LYS A 290 13.08 -12.30 -35.90
N GLU A 291 13.60 -11.14 -35.56
CA GLU A 291 14.65 -10.47 -36.33
C GLU A 291 15.89 -10.32 -35.45
N ASN A 292 16.98 -10.98 -35.84
CA ASN A 292 18.21 -11.06 -35.06
C ASN A 292 17.98 -11.60 -33.63
N ARG A 293 18.10 -10.74 -32.62
CA ARG A 293 17.91 -11.05 -31.18
C ARG A 293 16.61 -10.46 -30.60
N ILE A 294 15.80 -9.81 -31.42
CA ILE A 294 14.59 -9.09 -31.02
C ILE A 294 13.38 -9.77 -31.66
N PHE A 295 12.30 -9.92 -30.90
CA PHE A 295 11.02 -10.37 -31.44
C PHE A 295 10.15 -9.15 -31.74
N PHE A 296 9.39 -9.22 -32.83
CA PHE A 296 8.43 -8.20 -33.22
C PHE A 296 7.04 -8.81 -33.28
N GLN A 297 6.08 -8.16 -32.61
CA GLN A 297 4.67 -8.47 -32.72
C GLN A 297 4.04 -7.51 -33.72
N GLN A 298 3.46 -8.05 -34.79
CA GLN A 298 2.69 -7.30 -35.78
C GLN A 298 1.21 -7.66 -35.64
N CYS A 299 0.33 -6.68 -35.52
CA CYS A 299 -1.12 -6.92 -35.48
C CYS A 299 -1.70 -6.96 -36.89
N GLU A 300 -2.47 -8.00 -37.19
CA GLU A 300 -3.14 -8.16 -38.48
C GLU A 300 -4.41 -7.31 -38.58
N SER A 301 -5.10 -7.07 -37.45
CA SER A 301 -6.33 -6.25 -37.44
C SER A 301 -6.08 -4.75 -37.58
N CYS A 302 -4.97 -4.21 -37.07
CA CYS A 302 -4.71 -2.76 -37.07
C CYS A 302 -3.32 -2.36 -37.61
N GLY A 303 -2.57 -3.31 -38.20
CA GLY A 303 -1.26 -3.07 -38.81
C GLY A 303 -0.13 -2.64 -37.87
N SER A 304 -0.36 -2.49 -36.56
CA SER A 304 0.65 -1.94 -35.66
C SER A 304 1.74 -2.96 -35.33
N THR A 305 3.00 -2.58 -35.52
CA THR A 305 4.18 -3.38 -35.17
C THR A 305 4.85 -2.84 -33.90
N ARG A 306 5.22 -3.73 -32.98
CA ARG A 306 5.92 -3.43 -31.72
C ARG A 306 7.04 -4.43 -31.48
N SER A 307 8.21 -3.98 -31.03
CA SER A 307 9.21 -4.90 -30.45
C SER A 307 8.72 -5.44 -29.11
N VAL A 308 9.00 -6.71 -28.83
CA VAL A 308 8.67 -7.35 -27.55
C VAL A 308 9.93 -7.82 -26.83
N SER A 309 9.87 -7.86 -25.50
CA SER A 309 10.99 -8.28 -24.68
C SER A 309 11.39 -9.72 -24.98
N ALA A 310 12.68 -9.95 -25.24
CA ALA A 310 13.20 -11.29 -25.43
C ALA A 310 13.07 -12.11 -24.14
N ILE A 311 12.65 -13.38 -24.26
CA ILE A 311 12.64 -14.30 -23.12
C ILE A 311 14.09 -14.54 -22.70
N LYS A 312 14.40 -14.26 -21.43
CA LYS A 312 15.76 -14.33 -20.90
C LYS A 312 16.22 -15.80 -20.83
N SER A 313 17.21 -16.17 -21.64
CA SER A 313 17.85 -17.49 -21.57
C SER A 313 18.49 -17.72 -20.21
N ALA A 314 18.23 -18.89 -19.62
CA ALA A 314 18.71 -19.23 -18.28
C ALA A 314 20.22 -19.49 -18.24
N SER A 315 21.01 -18.52 -17.79
CA SER A 315 22.31 -18.77 -17.17
C SER A 315 22.10 -19.14 -15.68
N ILE A 316 23.06 -19.81 -15.04
CA ILE A 316 22.90 -20.40 -13.68
C ILE A 316 22.55 -19.35 -12.58
N SER A 317 22.65 -18.06 -12.89
CA SER A 317 22.14 -16.92 -12.08
C SER A 317 20.60 -16.74 -12.08
N SER A 318 19.84 -17.61 -12.76
CA SER A 318 18.39 -17.43 -13.02
C SER A 318 17.44 -18.41 -12.32
N ILE A 319 17.91 -19.15 -11.30
CA ILE A 319 17.06 -20.05 -10.50
C ILE A 319 16.04 -19.29 -9.60
N LEU A 320 16.12 -17.96 -9.52
CA LEU A 320 15.19 -17.13 -8.75
C LEU A 320 14.38 -16.18 -9.65
N SER A 321 13.20 -16.64 -10.08
CA SER A 321 12.09 -15.80 -10.54
C SER A 321 10.97 -15.77 -9.49
N PHE A 322 11.36 -15.67 -8.22
CA PHE A 322 10.45 -15.54 -7.10
C PHE A 322 10.38 -14.07 -6.68
N ASN A 323 9.19 -13.65 -6.26
CA ASN A 323 9.04 -12.51 -5.35
C ASN A 323 9.88 -12.83 -4.11
N LYS A 324 10.42 -11.82 -3.41
CA LYS A 324 10.92 -12.11 -2.06
C LYS A 324 9.71 -12.27 -1.14
N PHE A 325 9.83 -13.17 -0.18
CA PHE A 325 8.81 -13.41 0.84
C PHE A 325 9.27 -12.80 2.17
N GLU A 326 8.86 -11.56 2.41
CA GLU A 326 9.11 -10.85 3.67
C GLU A 326 8.01 -11.20 4.69
N ALA A 327 8.40 -11.74 5.84
CA ALA A 327 7.51 -12.18 6.90
C ALA A 327 7.65 -11.33 8.17
N CYS A 328 6.60 -10.59 8.54
CA CYS A 328 6.50 -9.92 9.83
C CYS A 328 5.77 -10.80 10.84
N LEU A 329 6.46 -11.21 11.91
CA LEU A 329 5.84 -11.87 13.07
C LEU A 329 5.44 -10.82 14.11
N GLN A 330 4.17 -10.41 14.08
CA GLN A 330 3.59 -9.55 15.12
C GLN A 330 3.06 -10.40 16.27
N PHE A 331 3.42 -10.06 17.50
CA PHE A 331 2.86 -10.67 18.70
C PHE A 331 2.96 -9.75 19.92
N ASN A 332 2.44 -10.22 21.04
CA ASN A 332 2.31 -9.54 22.32
C ASN A 332 3.23 -10.21 23.36
N PRO A 333 4.56 -9.99 23.30
CA PRO A 333 5.47 -10.57 24.27
C PRO A 333 5.12 -10.11 25.69
N LYS A 334 5.33 -11.00 26.66
CA LYS A 334 5.12 -10.68 28.08
C LYS A 334 6.45 -10.38 28.76
N ILE A 335 6.50 -9.26 29.47
CA ILE A 335 7.71 -8.77 30.11
C ILE A 335 8.35 -9.84 30.99
N GLY A 336 9.63 -10.12 30.73
CA GLY A 336 10.43 -11.12 31.43
C GLY A 336 10.12 -12.60 31.12
N GLU A 337 9.03 -12.93 30.43
CA GLU A 337 8.65 -14.33 30.12
C GLU A 337 9.36 -14.88 28.86
N VAL A 338 10.69 -14.79 28.82
CA VAL A 338 11.52 -15.04 27.61
C VAL A 338 11.26 -16.40 26.96
N GLU A 339 11.28 -17.48 27.73
CA GLU A 339 11.05 -18.84 27.21
C GLU A 339 9.64 -18.99 26.61
N ARG A 340 8.61 -18.45 27.28
CA ARG A 340 7.23 -18.47 26.77
C ARG A 340 7.13 -17.69 25.46
N ASN A 341 7.72 -16.49 25.40
CA ASN A 341 7.67 -15.65 24.21
C ASN A 341 8.36 -16.33 23.01
N GLN A 342 9.50 -16.99 23.24
CA GLN A 342 10.18 -17.80 22.23
C GLN A 342 9.36 -19.02 21.79
N ASN A 343 8.74 -19.74 22.73
CA ASN A 343 7.90 -20.90 22.43
C ASN A 343 6.65 -20.49 21.64
N PHE A 344 6.01 -19.38 22.00
CA PHE A 344 4.87 -18.82 21.27
C PHE A 344 5.24 -18.44 19.84
N ALA A 345 6.30 -17.64 19.65
CA ALA A 345 6.82 -17.28 18.34
C ALA A 345 7.17 -18.52 17.49
N SER A 346 7.79 -19.53 18.10
CA SER A 346 8.11 -20.80 17.43
C SER A 346 6.84 -21.54 16.97
N SER A 347 5.82 -21.63 17.83
CA SER A 347 4.58 -22.35 17.51
C SER A 347 3.81 -21.73 16.34
N ILE A 348 3.77 -20.39 16.22
CA ILE A 348 3.17 -19.72 15.06
C ILE A 348 3.99 -20.00 13.78
N LEU A 349 5.31 -20.16 13.93
CA LEU A 349 6.24 -20.43 12.82
C LEU A 349 6.33 -21.91 12.40
N GLU A 350 5.77 -22.86 13.17
CA GLU A 350 5.82 -24.31 12.88
C GLU A 350 5.18 -24.67 11.53
N LYS A 351 4.12 -23.96 11.15
CA LYS A 351 3.39 -24.19 9.88
C LYS A 351 4.20 -23.83 8.63
N TYR A 352 5.24 -22.98 8.77
CA TYR A 352 6.08 -22.54 7.65
C TYR A 352 7.28 -23.48 7.46
N GLN A 353 7.54 -23.81 6.21
CA GLN A 353 8.60 -24.68 5.71
C GLN A 353 9.75 -23.86 5.12
N PRO A 354 10.90 -24.49 4.80
CA PRO A 354 11.92 -23.84 3.98
C PRO A 354 11.34 -23.30 2.68
N GLU A 355 11.82 -22.14 2.24
CA GLU A 355 11.41 -21.45 0.99
C GLU A 355 10.01 -20.78 1.05
N ASP A 356 9.24 -20.90 2.15
CA ASP A 356 8.01 -20.11 2.38
C ASP A 356 8.30 -18.65 2.81
N ILE A 357 9.51 -18.38 3.31
CA ILE A 357 9.95 -17.09 3.85
C ILE A 357 11.42 -16.87 3.47
N ASP A 358 11.74 -15.71 2.87
CA ASP A 358 13.12 -15.28 2.61
C ASP A 358 13.71 -14.45 3.75
N ILE A 359 12.90 -13.55 4.33
CA ILE A 359 13.30 -12.67 5.43
C ILE A 359 12.21 -12.70 6.51
N LEU A 360 12.53 -13.27 7.66
CA LEU A 360 11.72 -13.21 8.88
C LEU A 360 12.17 -12.02 9.74
N ILE A 361 11.25 -11.15 10.13
CA ILE A 361 11.49 -10.05 11.07
C ILE A 361 10.54 -10.14 12.26
N LEU A 362 11.11 -10.00 13.46
CA LEU A 362 10.40 -9.91 14.74
C LEU A 362 10.43 -8.48 15.29
N PRO A 363 9.60 -8.15 16.30
CA PRO A 363 9.55 -6.81 16.87
C PRO A 363 10.80 -6.42 17.66
N GLU A 364 10.81 -5.18 18.13
CA GLU A 364 11.79 -4.67 19.08
C GLU A 364 11.64 -5.38 20.44
N LEU A 365 12.78 -5.76 21.03
CA LEU A 365 12.85 -6.51 22.30
C LEU A 365 11.89 -7.74 22.33
N ALA A 366 11.87 -8.49 21.23
CA ALA A 366 10.83 -9.45 20.86
C ALA A 366 10.51 -10.50 21.93
N PHE A 367 11.52 -10.96 22.68
CA PHE A 367 11.32 -11.99 23.69
C PHE A 367 11.33 -11.49 25.13
N THR A 368 11.74 -10.25 25.39
CA THR A 368 11.90 -9.74 26.76
C THR A 368 10.73 -8.88 27.23
N GLY A 369 9.90 -8.38 26.32
CA GLY A 369 9.06 -7.21 26.58
C GLY A 369 9.89 -5.92 26.48
N TYR A 370 9.24 -4.77 26.71
CA TYR A 370 9.80 -3.45 26.42
C TYR A 370 9.80 -2.49 27.62
N VAL A 371 8.72 -2.46 28.42
CA VAL A 371 8.51 -1.46 29.46
C VAL A 371 9.27 -1.81 30.76
N PHE A 372 10.60 -1.77 30.67
CA PHE A 372 11.51 -1.82 31.80
C PHE A 372 11.63 -0.42 32.44
N ASN A 373 11.75 -0.38 33.77
CA ASN A 373 11.73 0.86 34.54
C ASN A 373 13.14 1.44 34.74
N ASP A 374 14.14 0.56 34.82
CA ASP A 374 15.51 0.87 35.21
C ASP A 374 16.47 -0.25 34.78
N LYS A 375 17.77 0.02 34.93
CA LYS A 375 18.86 -0.91 34.57
C LYS A 375 18.85 -2.22 35.36
N ASP A 376 18.40 -2.24 36.62
CA ASP A 376 18.37 -3.47 37.41
C ASP A 376 17.17 -4.37 37.03
N HIS A 377 16.04 -3.79 36.62
CA HIS A 377 14.88 -4.53 36.11
C HIS A 377 15.20 -5.26 34.79
N ILE A 378 15.92 -4.64 33.84
CA ILE A 378 16.27 -5.31 32.58
C ILE A 378 17.47 -6.28 32.70
N LYS A 379 18.33 -6.09 33.70
CA LYS A 379 19.58 -6.83 33.92
C LYS A 379 19.51 -8.36 33.77
N PRO A 380 18.46 -9.07 34.25
CA PRO A 380 18.36 -10.53 34.10
C PRO A 380 18.16 -10.99 32.65
N TYR A 381 17.73 -10.08 31.77
CA TYR A 381 17.35 -10.36 30.38
C TYR A 381 18.39 -9.87 29.37
N LEU A 382 19.47 -9.22 29.82
CA LEU A 382 20.55 -8.74 28.97
C LEU A 382 21.32 -9.90 28.33
N GLU A 383 21.56 -9.83 27.03
CA GLU A 383 22.19 -10.90 26.25
C GLU A 383 23.43 -10.45 25.50
N ASP A 384 24.44 -11.32 25.38
CA ASP A 384 25.58 -11.06 24.50
C ASP A 384 25.25 -11.40 23.03
N SER A 385 25.89 -10.71 22.09
CA SER A 385 25.61 -10.86 20.66
C SER A 385 26.02 -12.21 20.05
N GLU A 386 26.79 -13.06 20.73
CA GLU A 386 27.20 -14.37 20.22
C GLU A 386 26.35 -15.51 20.78
N THR A 387 26.12 -15.49 22.11
CA THR A 387 25.52 -16.60 22.88
C THR A 387 24.18 -16.26 23.54
N GLY A 388 23.64 -15.06 23.33
CA GLY A 388 22.27 -14.69 23.71
C GLY A 388 21.21 -15.69 23.27
N THR A 389 20.16 -15.85 24.07
CA THR A 389 19.03 -16.73 23.75
C THR A 389 18.24 -16.25 22.53
N SER A 390 18.01 -14.95 22.38
CA SER A 390 17.41 -14.33 21.20
C SER A 390 18.23 -14.58 19.94
N VAL A 391 19.57 -14.48 20.04
CA VAL A 391 20.49 -14.75 18.93
C VAL A 391 20.51 -16.25 18.60
N LYS A 392 20.55 -17.14 19.59
CA LYS A 392 20.46 -18.60 19.39
C LYS A 392 19.15 -19.00 18.72
N TRP A 393 18.03 -18.40 19.14
CA TRP A 393 16.72 -18.62 18.54
C TRP A 393 16.71 -18.16 17.07
N ALA A 394 17.23 -16.97 16.77
CA ALA A 394 17.34 -16.46 15.41
C ALA A 394 18.17 -17.40 14.51
N LYS A 395 19.30 -17.91 15.00
CA LYS A 395 20.13 -18.91 14.31
C LYS A 395 19.37 -20.22 14.04
N ALA A 396 18.64 -20.73 15.02
CA ALA A 396 17.85 -21.94 14.87
C ALA A 396 16.73 -21.79 13.81
N GLN A 397 15.98 -20.68 13.85
CA GLN A 397 14.92 -20.43 12.87
C GLN A 397 15.47 -20.14 11.47
N SER A 398 16.57 -19.38 11.35
CA SER A 398 17.24 -19.15 10.06
C SER A 398 17.67 -20.45 9.38
N ILE A 399 18.27 -21.40 10.11
CA ILE A 399 18.63 -22.71 9.57
C ILE A 399 17.36 -23.52 9.21
N ARG A 400 16.36 -23.54 10.09
CA ARG A 400 15.12 -24.31 9.90
C ARG A 400 14.31 -23.86 8.68
N LEU A 401 14.17 -22.54 8.49
CA LEU A 401 13.40 -21.94 7.40
C LEU A 401 14.25 -21.64 6.15
N ARG A 402 15.58 -21.79 6.23
CA ARG A 402 16.53 -21.28 5.23
C ARG A 402 16.33 -19.79 4.93
N ALA A 403 15.91 -19.04 5.93
CA ALA A 403 15.56 -17.62 5.85
C ALA A 403 16.63 -16.75 6.52
N PHE A 404 16.72 -15.48 6.11
CA PHE A 404 17.35 -14.47 6.93
C PHE A 404 16.43 -14.13 8.11
N THR A 405 16.98 -13.97 9.32
CA THR A 405 16.18 -13.64 10.51
C THR A 405 16.67 -12.36 11.19
N VAL A 406 15.75 -11.45 11.49
CA VAL A 406 15.97 -10.25 12.32
C VAL A 406 15.19 -10.40 13.64
N VAL A 407 15.87 -10.21 14.77
CA VAL A 407 15.24 -10.19 16.10
C VAL A 407 15.80 -9.02 16.91
N GLY A 408 14.91 -8.19 17.48
CA GLY A 408 15.27 -7.16 18.46
C GLY A 408 15.47 -7.77 19.86
N TYR A 409 16.55 -7.40 20.55
CA TYR A 409 16.94 -7.95 21.86
C TYR A 409 17.75 -6.93 22.68
N PRO A 410 17.74 -7.00 24.03
CA PRO A 410 18.52 -6.10 24.86
C PRO A 410 19.95 -6.64 25.00
N GLN A 411 20.91 -5.95 24.39
CA GLN A 411 22.30 -6.38 24.30
C GLN A 411 23.12 -5.91 25.50
N ILE A 412 24.04 -6.76 25.98
CA ILE A 412 25.18 -6.38 26.81
C ILE A 412 26.49 -6.67 26.07
N VAL A 413 27.47 -5.79 26.18
CA VAL A 413 28.79 -6.01 25.56
C VAL A 413 29.55 -7.06 26.36
N LYS A 414 29.96 -8.14 25.69
CA LYS A 414 30.75 -9.23 26.27
C LYS A 414 32.05 -8.67 26.88
N GLY A 415 32.21 -8.81 28.19
CA GLY A 415 33.37 -8.28 28.94
C GLY A 415 33.27 -6.80 29.35
N ASN A 416 32.16 -6.10 29.05
CA ASN A 416 31.88 -4.76 29.56
C ASN A 416 30.42 -4.68 30.05
N PRO A 417 30.16 -4.93 31.36
CA PRO A 417 28.80 -5.02 31.90
C PRO A 417 28.08 -3.67 31.99
N ASP A 418 28.81 -2.56 31.85
CA ASP A 418 28.21 -1.22 31.89
C ASP A 418 27.58 -0.84 30.54
N LYS A 419 28.11 -1.35 29.42
CA LYS A 419 27.64 -1.07 28.07
C LYS A 419 26.49 -1.99 27.67
N CYS A 420 25.28 -1.43 27.70
CA CYS A 420 24.05 -2.06 27.26
C CYS A 420 23.44 -1.29 26.08
N TYR A 421 22.78 -1.98 25.16
CA TYR A 421 22.16 -1.39 23.97
C TYR A 421 20.79 -2.03 23.70
N ASN A 422 19.85 -1.25 23.17
CA ASN A 422 18.71 -1.80 22.45
C ASN A 422 19.18 -2.14 21.04
N SER A 423 19.14 -3.42 20.68
CA SER A 423 19.81 -3.94 19.48
C SER A 423 18.91 -4.86 18.67
N LEU A 424 19.31 -5.12 17.42
CA LEU A 424 18.84 -6.25 16.64
C LEU A 424 20.02 -7.11 16.17
N CYS A 425 19.79 -8.42 16.07
CA CYS A 425 20.69 -9.34 15.39
C CYS A 425 20.13 -9.65 14.00
N PHE A 426 21.00 -9.73 12.99
CA PHE A 426 20.64 -10.14 11.63
C PHE A 426 21.45 -11.39 11.26
N VAL A 427 20.73 -12.49 11.03
CA VAL A 427 21.29 -13.84 10.86
C VAL A 427 20.96 -14.37 9.47
N ASN A 428 21.91 -15.08 8.84
CA ASN A 428 21.75 -15.64 7.50
C ASN A 428 21.12 -17.05 7.51
N PRO A 429 20.64 -17.57 6.36
CA PRO A 429 20.10 -18.93 6.23
C PRO A 429 21.00 -20.09 6.71
N TYR A 430 22.29 -19.85 6.91
CA TYR A 430 23.25 -20.84 7.41
C TYR A 430 23.46 -20.77 8.94
N GLY A 431 22.77 -19.84 9.62
CA GLY A 431 22.90 -19.62 11.07
C GLY A 431 24.08 -18.75 11.48
N GLU A 432 24.70 -18.04 10.54
CA GLU A 432 25.79 -17.11 10.82
C GLU A 432 25.21 -15.72 11.12
N LEU A 433 25.71 -15.09 12.18
CA LEU A 433 25.39 -13.69 12.50
C LEU A 433 26.12 -12.79 11.50
N ILE A 434 25.38 -12.12 10.62
CA ILE A 434 25.95 -11.15 9.67
C ILE A 434 26.25 -9.84 10.40
N GLU A 435 25.32 -9.38 11.24
CA GLU A 435 25.34 -8.02 11.76
C GLU A 435 24.63 -7.91 13.12
N THR A 436 25.10 -6.98 13.95
CA THR A 436 24.37 -6.49 15.12
C THR A 436 24.24 -4.98 14.99
N TYR A 437 23.00 -4.50 14.88
CA TYR A 437 22.68 -3.08 14.84
C TYR A 437 22.20 -2.63 16.22
N GLN A 438 22.60 -1.41 16.61
CA GLN A 438 22.30 -0.80 17.90
C GLN A 438 21.49 0.47 17.62
N LYS A 439 20.35 0.63 18.31
CA LYS A 439 19.40 1.73 18.15
C LYS A 439 20.10 3.08 18.27
N THR A 440 19.95 3.94 17.26
CA THR A 440 20.67 5.22 17.18
C THR A 440 19.96 6.32 17.97
N HIS A 441 18.63 6.37 17.91
CA HIS A 441 17.80 7.29 18.68
C HIS A 441 17.04 6.52 19.77
N LEU A 442 17.39 6.76 21.03
CA LEU A 442 16.67 6.17 22.17
C LEU A 442 15.29 6.82 22.37
N TYR A 443 14.34 6.03 22.85
CA TYR A 443 13.09 6.50 23.45
C TYR A 443 13.28 6.57 24.98
N GLU A 444 12.43 7.31 25.70
CA GLU A 444 12.56 7.54 27.16
C GLU A 444 12.66 6.23 27.98
N THR A 445 12.01 5.16 27.52
CA THR A 445 12.09 3.82 28.13
C THR A 445 13.47 3.19 27.95
N ASP A 446 14.15 3.43 26.83
CA ASP A 446 15.51 2.92 26.58
C ASP A 446 16.57 3.73 27.35
N GLU A 447 16.38 5.05 27.48
CA GLU A 447 17.31 5.98 28.15
C GLU A 447 17.59 5.60 29.62
N SER A 448 16.71 4.81 30.25
CA SER A 448 16.88 4.31 31.63
C SER A 448 17.91 3.19 31.80
N TRP A 449 18.32 2.51 30.72
CA TRP A 449 19.19 1.33 30.78
C TRP A 449 20.18 1.15 29.62
N ALA A 450 19.95 1.77 28.45
CA ALA A 450 20.76 1.62 27.23
C ALA A 450 21.60 2.86 26.89
N GLU A 451 22.69 2.64 26.14
CA GLU A 451 23.44 3.68 25.43
C GLU A 451 22.94 3.84 23.98
N GLU A 452 23.16 5.01 23.37
CA GLU A 452 22.97 5.23 21.93
C GLU A 452 23.98 4.42 21.11
N GLY A 453 23.51 3.80 20.03
CA GLY A 453 24.35 3.14 19.03
C GLY A 453 25.21 4.11 18.21
N PRO A 454 26.21 3.62 17.46
CA PRO A 454 27.20 4.45 16.76
C PRO A 454 26.65 5.24 15.55
N GLY A 455 25.37 5.12 15.23
CA GLY A 455 24.74 5.73 14.06
C GLY A 455 23.99 4.70 13.19
N PHE A 456 23.13 5.21 12.29
CA PHE A 456 22.42 4.39 11.31
C PHE A 456 23.39 3.58 10.45
N LYS A 457 22.95 2.38 10.03
CA LYS A 457 23.80 1.41 9.34
C LYS A 457 23.09 0.78 8.15
N SER A 458 23.85 0.55 7.08
CA SER A 458 23.45 -0.30 5.94
C SER A 458 24.63 -1.13 5.45
N ILE A 459 24.36 -2.37 5.05
CA ILE A 459 25.34 -3.36 4.58
C ILE A 459 24.92 -3.96 3.24
N ASN A 460 25.89 -4.45 2.47
CA ASN A 460 25.61 -5.20 1.24
C ASN A 460 25.53 -6.69 1.58
N VAL A 461 24.40 -7.33 1.27
CA VAL A 461 24.15 -8.74 1.58
C VAL A 461 24.07 -9.53 0.27
N PRO A 462 24.93 -10.55 0.05
CA PRO A 462 24.85 -11.41 -1.13
C PRO A 462 23.44 -12.01 -1.29
N GLY A 463 22.88 -11.94 -2.50
CA GLY A 463 21.54 -12.42 -2.81
C GLY A 463 20.41 -11.43 -2.48
N LEU A 464 20.52 -10.66 -1.40
CA LEU A 464 19.46 -9.71 -0.99
C LEU A 464 19.64 -8.28 -1.50
N GLY A 465 20.87 -7.81 -1.73
CA GLY A 465 21.16 -6.41 -2.08
C GLY A 465 21.55 -5.59 -0.85
N LYS A 466 21.35 -4.27 -0.88
CA LYS A 466 21.73 -3.37 0.22
C LYS A 466 20.67 -3.26 1.29
N ILE A 467 20.92 -3.88 2.44
CA ILE A 467 20.04 -3.89 3.62
C ILE A 467 20.41 -2.75 4.55
N GLY A 468 19.41 -2.08 5.13
CA GLY A 468 19.58 -1.09 6.19
C GLY A 468 18.71 -1.41 7.40
N PHE A 469 19.11 -0.88 8.54
CA PHE A 469 18.52 -1.20 9.83
C PHE A 469 18.07 0.07 10.56
N GLY A 470 16.96 -0.06 11.29
CA GLY A 470 16.49 0.91 12.27
C GLY A 470 15.64 0.21 13.32
N ILE A 471 15.47 0.81 14.49
CA ILE A 471 14.63 0.32 15.57
C ILE A 471 13.72 1.47 16.02
N CYS A 472 12.42 1.34 15.77
CA CYS A 472 11.35 2.25 16.23
C CYS A 472 11.70 3.76 16.17
N MET A 473 12.13 4.32 17.30
CA MET A 473 12.45 5.73 17.53
C MET A 473 13.56 6.27 16.61
N ASP A 474 14.37 5.42 15.98
CA ASP A 474 15.28 5.81 14.89
C ASP A 474 14.57 6.61 13.78
N LEU A 475 13.31 6.26 13.50
CA LEU A 475 12.50 6.93 12.49
C LEU A 475 12.13 8.38 12.87
N ASN A 476 12.12 8.71 14.17
CA ASN A 476 11.72 10.02 14.71
C ASN A 476 12.85 11.06 14.66
N PRO A 477 12.51 12.37 14.77
CA PRO A 477 13.51 13.40 15.00
C PRO A 477 14.23 13.16 16.32
N TYR A 478 15.55 13.38 16.35
CA TYR A 478 16.39 13.10 17.53
C TYR A 478 15.81 13.71 18.82
N GLN A 479 15.62 12.87 19.84
CA GLN A 479 15.02 13.19 21.15
C GLN A 479 13.66 13.92 21.09
N PHE A 480 12.92 13.81 19.98
CA PHE A 480 11.76 14.67 19.64
C PHE A 480 12.05 16.19 19.62
N LYS A 481 13.32 16.60 19.72
CA LYS A 481 13.76 18.02 19.76
C LYS A 481 14.24 18.53 18.40
N ALA A 482 14.75 17.63 17.54
CA ALA A 482 15.17 18.00 16.21
C ALA A 482 13.97 18.39 15.31
N SER A 483 14.21 19.22 14.29
CA SER A 483 13.16 19.58 13.34
C SER A 483 12.56 18.35 12.67
N PHE A 484 11.22 18.26 12.64
CA PHE A 484 10.50 17.18 11.95
C PHE A 484 11.01 17.01 10.50
N THR A 485 11.29 18.12 9.81
CA THR A 485 11.76 18.13 8.42
C THR A 485 13.21 17.67 8.23
N LYS A 486 13.93 17.28 9.29
CA LYS A 486 15.32 16.80 9.24
C LYS A 486 15.43 15.33 8.77
N TYR A 487 14.37 14.53 8.96
CA TYR A 487 14.19 13.18 8.39
C TYR A 487 15.48 12.32 8.40
N GLU A 488 16.17 12.29 9.52
CA GLU A 488 17.54 11.77 9.66
C GLU A 488 17.69 10.37 9.08
N PHE A 489 16.83 9.45 9.54
CA PHE A 489 16.76 8.06 9.10
C PHE A 489 16.52 7.91 7.59
N ALA A 490 15.47 8.54 7.07
CA ALA A 490 15.12 8.45 5.65
C ALA A 490 16.23 9.04 4.77
N ARG A 491 16.81 10.19 5.14
CA ARG A 491 17.92 10.79 4.40
C ARG A 491 19.19 9.93 4.44
N TYR A 492 19.51 9.32 5.58
CA TYR A 492 20.60 8.36 5.67
C TYR A 492 20.41 7.21 4.67
N HIS A 493 19.26 6.54 4.68
CA HIS A 493 19.03 5.38 3.81
C HIS A 493 18.94 5.74 2.32
N ILE A 494 18.45 6.94 1.96
CA ILE A 494 18.52 7.49 0.59
C ILE A 494 19.98 7.70 0.18
N GLN A 495 20.76 8.42 0.98
CA GLN A 495 22.17 8.71 0.70
C GLN A 495 23.00 7.44 0.55
N HIS A 496 22.72 6.44 1.38
CA HIS A 496 23.41 5.14 1.35
C HIS A 496 22.84 4.18 0.30
N GLN A 497 21.81 4.56 -0.47
CA GLN A 497 21.18 3.71 -1.48
C GLN A 497 20.70 2.35 -0.92
N THR A 498 20.06 2.37 0.25
CA THR A 498 19.49 1.17 0.88
C THR A 498 18.30 0.66 0.07
N GLU A 499 18.28 -0.62 -0.32
CA GLU A 499 17.19 -1.25 -1.07
C GLU A 499 16.07 -1.72 -0.14
N ILE A 500 16.41 -2.41 0.95
CA ILE A 500 15.45 -2.89 1.96
C ILE A 500 15.84 -2.33 3.31
N ILE A 501 14.89 -1.70 3.99
CA ILE A 501 15.02 -1.22 5.37
C ILE A 501 14.20 -2.15 6.27
N LEU A 502 14.88 -2.81 7.21
CA LEU A 502 14.28 -3.72 8.17
C LEU A 502 14.16 -2.99 9.52
N CYS A 503 12.93 -2.83 10.02
CA CYS A 503 12.66 -2.03 11.20
C CYS A 503 11.78 -2.76 12.23
N PRO A 504 12.40 -3.44 13.22
CA PRO A 504 11.72 -3.89 14.44
C PRO A 504 11.20 -2.69 15.25
N MET A 505 10.01 -2.81 15.84
CA MET A 505 9.40 -1.73 16.61
C MET A 505 8.63 -2.19 17.85
N ALA A 506 8.64 -1.34 18.88
CA ALA A 506 7.72 -1.30 20.00
C ALA A 506 6.96 0.04 20.01
N TRP A 507 6.31 0.35 18.89
CA TRP A 507 5.64 1.63 18.66
C TRP A 507 4.29 1.71 19.40
N ILE A 508 4.14 2.76 20.22
CA ILE A 508 2.99 3.02 21.10
C ILE A 508 1.79 3.56 20.30
N ARG A 509 0.56 3.15 20.64
CA ARG A 509 -0.67 3.70 20.06
C ARG A 509 -0.96 5.09 20.64
N SER A 510 -1.36 6.03 19.79
CA SER A 510 -1.74 7.37 20.21
C SER A 510 -3.04 7.38 21.03
N GLU A 511 -3.04 8.04 22.18
CA GLU A 511 -4.18 8.17 23.10
C GLU A 511 -5.43 8.81 22.47
N TYR A 512 -5.28 9.57 21.39
CA TYR A 512 -6.38 10.21 20.66
C TYR A 512 -7.26 9.21 19.85
N SER A 513 -7.07 7.90 20.03
CA SER A 513 -7.86 6.82 19.40
C SER A 513 -9.04 6.41 20.28
N GLN A 514 -10.03 7.31 20.43
CA GLN A 514 -11.20 7.11 21.32
C GLN A 514 -12.12 5.93 20.95
N GLN A 515 -11.92 5.27 19.80
CA GLN A 515 -12.59 4.04 19.42
C GLN A 515 -11.56 3.02 18.94
N ILE A 516 -11.38 1.94 19.70
CA ILE A 516 -10.43 0.87 19.37
C ILE A 516 -11.06 -0.05 18.31
N ASN A 517 -10.89 0.29 17.03
CA ASN A 517 -11.19 -0.67 15.96
C ASN A 517 -10.03 -1.67 15.84
N VAL A 518 -10.07 -2.69 16.70
CA VAL A 518 -9.08 -3.79 16.72
C VAL A 518 -8.97 -4.54 15.40
N ASP A 519 -10.06 -4.61 14.63
CA ASP A 519 -10.18 -5.38 13.39
C ASP A 519 -9.48 -4.77 12.17
N LYS A 520 -8.75 -3.66 12.34
CA LYS A 520 -8.02 -2.96 11.27
C LYS A 520 -6.61 -2.56 11.72
N PRO A 521 -5.69 -2.28 10.78
CA PRO A 521 -4.45 -1.57 11.07
C PRO A 521 -4.74 -0.18 11.69
N GLU A 522 -3.87 0.28 12.58
CA GLU A 522 -3.85 1.64 13.13
C GLU A 522 -3.29 2.60 12.05
N TYR A 523 -4.14 2.97 11.09
CA TYR A 523 -3.74 3.79 9.94
C TYR A 523 -3.09 5.12 10.33
N ARG A 524 -3.38 5.69 11.51
CA ARG A 524 -2.68 6.89 12.00
C ARG A 524 -1.19 6.64 12.21
N THR A 525 -0.83 5.49 12.79
CA THR A 525 0.56 5.08 13.00
C THR A 525 1.24 4.78 11.66
N VAL A 526 0.58 4.04 10.76
CA VAL A 526 1.14 3.72 9.44
C VAL A 526 1.35 5.00 8.60
N ASN A 527 0.39 5.92 8.59
CA ASN A 527 0.53 7.23 7.94
C ASN A 527 1.68 8.05 8.54
N TYR A 528 1.85 8.04 9.87
CA TYR A 528 2.97 8.71 10.51
C TYR A 528 4.32 8.13 10.05
N TRP A 529 4.44 6.80 9.96
CA TRP A 529 5.64 6.17 9.39
C TRP A 529 5.90 6.62 7.95
N CYS A 530 4.87 6.70 7.11
CA CYS A 530 4.97 7.27 5.76
C CYS A 530 5.43 8.74 5.76
N ASP A 531 4.92 9.59 6.65
CA ASP A 531 5.32 11.00 6.77
C ASP A 531 6.80 11.14 7.17
N ARG A 532 7.28 10.27 8.06
CA ARG A 532 8.70 10.20 8.43
C ARG A 532 9.60 9.73 7.28
N LEU A 533 9.06 8.94 6.35
CA LEU A 533 9.72 8.49 5.12
C LEU A 533 9.49 9.44 3.93
N SER A 534 8.83 10.59 4.12
CA SER A 534 8.47 11.52 3.05
C SER A 534 9.59 11.97 2.10
N PRO A 535 10.91 12.01 2.45
CA PRO A 535 11.96 12.23 1.45
C PRO A 535 11.98 11.24 0.28
N TYR A 536 11.49 10.01 0.47
CA TYR A 536 11.32 9.02 -0.61
C TYR A 536 10.16 9.36 -1.55
N LEU A 537 9.16 10.10 -1.05
CA LEU A 537 7.86 10.32 -1.67
C LEU A 537 7.78 11.64 -2.45
N THR A 538 8.92 12.28 -2.71
CA THR A 538 8.99 13.54 -3.47
C THR A 538 9.45 13.31 -4.90
N ASN A 539 9.13 14.23 -5.81
CA ASN A 539 9.69 14.26 -7.17
C ASN A 539 11.23 14.44 -7.22
N SER A 540 11.86 14.76 -6.09
CA SER A 540 13.32 14.81 -5.93
C SER A 540 13.89 13.59 -5.19
N GLY A 541 13.05 12.61 -4.86
CA GLY A 541 13.42 11.36 -4.21
C GLY A 541 14.19 10.39 -5.13
N PRO A 542 14.65 9.25 -4.58
CA PRO A 542 15.31 8.22 -5.37
C PRO A 542 14.34 7.63 -6.41
N LYS A 543 14.80 7.48 -7.66
CA LYS A 543 14.01 6.90 -8.77
C LYS A 543 13.86 5.37 -8.74
N ARG A 544 14.45 4.71 -7.74
CA ARG A 544 14.39 3.25 -7.56
C ARG A 544 13.48 2.96 -6.37
N ASN A 545 12.80 1.83 -6.45
CA ASN A 545 11.99 1.36 -5.34
C ASN A 545 12.86 1.10 -4.10
N THR A 546 12.30 1.31 -2.92
CA THR A 546 12.90 0.91 -1.64
C THR A 546 11.81 0.27 -0.80
N LEU A 547 12.09 -0.89 -0.22
CA LEU A 547 11.15 -1.56 0.68
C LEU A 547 11.42 -1.10 2.12
N PHE A 548 10.37 -0.78 2.86
CA PHE A 548 10.43 -0.52 4.29
C PHE A 548 9.53 -1.51 5.02
N VAL A 549 10.11 -2.34 5.87
CA VAL A 549 9.44 -3.41 6.59
C VAL A 549 9.37 -3.03 8.06
N ALA A 550 8.18 -2.64 8.53
CA ALA A 550 7.91 -2.33 9.92
C ALA A 550 7.30 -3.54 10.62
N CYS A 551 8.06 -4.19 11.51
CA CYS A 551 7.54 -5.26 12.36
C CYS A 551 7.34 -4.70 13.77
N ASN A 552 6.10 -4.37 14.11
CA ASN A 552 5.74 -3.76 15.37
C ASN A 552 5.06 -4.75 16.30
N ARG A 553 5.38 -4.74 17.60
CA ARG A 553 4.65 -5.55 18.59
C ARG A 553 3.22 -5.05 18.76
N THR A 554 2.36 -5.91 19.30
CA THR A 554 1.03 -5.53 19.75
C THR A 554 0.85 -5.78 21.25
N GLY A 555 -0.34 -5.49 21.78
CA GLY A 555 -0.73 -5.70 23.15
C GLY A 555 -0.58 -4.49 24.07
N ILE A 556 -0.67 -4.77 25.37
CA ILE A 556 -0.58 -3.79 26.45
C ILE A 556 0.42 -4.33 27.48
N GLU A 557 1.33 -3.48 27.93
CA GLU A 557 2.37 -3.80 28.92
C GLU A 557 2.50 -2.61 29.90
N ASN A 558 2.34 -2.87 31.20
CA ASN A 558 2.42 -1.85 32.26
C ASN A 558 1.54 -0.60 32.00
N GLY A 559 0.39 -0.77 31.34
CA GLY A 559 -0.54 0.30 30.96
C GLY A 559 -0.29 0.95 29.60
N ILE A 560 0.89 0.73 28.99
CA ILE A 560 1.24 1.23 27.66
C ILE A 560 0.67 0.31 26.59
N CYS A 561 -0.14 0.86 25.67
CA CYS A 561 -0.71 0.12 24.54
C CYS A 561 0.16 0.28 23.29
N PHE A 562 0.57 -0.83 22.68
CA PHE A 562 1.28 -0.82 21.40
C PHE A 562 0.31 -0.79 20.21
N ALA A 563 0.76 -0.22 19.10
CA ALA A 563 -0.08 0.00 17.93
C ALA A 563 -0.31 -1.27 17.07
N GLY A 564 0.51 -2.31 17.21
CA GLY A 564 0.56 -3.43 16.25
C GLY A 564 0.77 -2.88 14.85
N SER A 565 -0.05 -3.35 13.90
CA SER A 565 -0.09 -2.79 12.54
C SER A 565 1.23 -2.94 11.77
N SER A 566 1.93 -4.06 11.98
CA SER A 566 3.12 -4.41 11.20
C SER A 566 2.81 -4.34 9.71
N SER A 567 3.65 -3.62 8.96
CA SER A 567 3.36 -3.15 7.61
C SER A 567 4.56 -3.32 6.69
N VAL A 568 4.32 -3.73 5.44
CA VAL A 568 5.34 -3.71 4.38
C VAL A 568 5.00 -2.58 3.41
N LEU A 569 5.91 -1.62 3.28
CA LEU A 569 5.74 -0.42 2.47
C LEU A 569 6.71 -0.42 1.28
N LEU A 570 6.19 -0.24 0.08
CA LEU A 570 6.98 0.01 -1.13
C LEU A 570 7.06 1.53 -1.39
N LEU A 571 8.27 2.06 -1.32
CA LEU A 571 8.59 3.47 -1.55
C LEU A 571 9.06 3.62 -3.01
N SER A 572 8.11 3.83 -3.93
CA SER A 572 8.36 3.77 -5.38
C SER A 572 8.26 5.10 -6.14
N SER A 573 7.55 6.11 -5.64
CA SER A 573 7.58 7.53 -6.05
C SER A 573 6.52 8.34 -5.27
N GLU A 574 5.73 9.23 -5.89
CA GLU A 574 4.97 10.32 -5.21
C GLU A 574 4.07 9.90 -4.04
N HIS A 575 3.63 8.63 -4.00
CA HIS A 575 2.83 8.07 -2.91
C HIS A 575 3.42 6.72 -2.43
N PRO A 576 3.38 6.43 -1.12
CA PRO A 576 3.82 5.16 -0.58
C PRO A 576 2.75 4.10 -0.90
N ILE A 577 3.19 2.91 -1.29
CA ILE A 577 2.28 1.78 -1.52
C ILE A 577 2.40 0.85 -0.32
N VAL A 578 1.32 0.73 0.46
CA VAL A 578 1.20 -0.34 1.46
C VAL A 578 0.99 -1.64 0.69
N LEU A 579 1.92 -2.60 0.80
CA LEU A 579 1.78 -3.91 0.16
C LEU A 579 0.83 -4.80 0.99
N ASP A 580 1.03 -4.83 2.31
CA ASP A 580 0.11 -5.45 3.27
C ASP A 580 0.31 -4.84 4.68
N SER A 581 -0.65 -5.06 5.59
CA SER A 581 -0.57 -4.67 7.00
C SER A 581 -1.45 -5.53 7.91
N LEU A 582 -0.88 -6.04 9.00
CA LEU A 582 -1.63 -6.75 10.04
C LEU A 582 -2.62 -5.86 10.77
N LYS A 583 -3.64 -6.47 11.38
CA LYS A 583 -4.54 -5.75 12.29
C LYS A 583 -3.78 -5.23 13.51
N SER A 584 -4.36 -4.26 14.19
CA SER A 584 -3.70 -3.53 15.28
C SER A 584 -3.56 -4.33 16.58
N ASN A 585 -4.34 -5.40 16.79
CA ASN A 585 -4.28 -6.29 17.96
C ASN A 585 -3.87 -7.75 17.66
N GLU A 586 -3.63 -8.09 16.40
CA GLU A 586 -3.50 -9.48 15.94
C GLU A 586 -2.12 -10.06 16.22
N GLU A 587 -2.07 -11.32 16.65
CA GLU A 587 -0.82 -12.08 16.84
C GLU A 587 -0.66 -13.09 15.71
N ALA A 588 0.10 -12.72 14.67
CA ALA A 588 0.18 -13.47 13.43
C ALA A 588 1.50 -13.23 12.67
N VAL A 589 1.77 -14.08 11.68
CA VAL A 589 2.79 -13.87 10.67
C VAL A 589 2.11 -13.42 9.37
N MET A 590 2.44 -12.22 8.93
CA MET A 590 2.10 -11.70 7.60
C MET A 590 3.26 -11.96 6.66
N VAL A 591 3.04 -12.76 5.61
CA VAL A 591 4.01 -13.01 4.54
C VAL A 591 3.59 -12.21 3.31
N VAL A 592 4.49 -11.39 2.79
CA VAL A 592 4.21 -10.50 1.66
C VAL A 592 5.12 -10.83 0.49
N ASP A 593 4.52 -11.10 -0.66
CA ASP A 593 5.19 -11.16 -1.96
C ASP A 593 5.64 -9.76 -2.39
N VAL A 594 6.93 -9.47 -2.34
CA VAL A 594 7.45 -8.17 -2.81
C VAL A 594 8.12 -8.26 -4.19
N PRO A 595 7.99 -7.22 -5.03
CA PRO A 595 8.71 -7.14 -6.29
C PRO A 595 10.22 -7.01 -6.04
N ARG A 596 11.01 -7.60 -6.94
CA ARG A 596 12.47 -7.39 -6.95
C ARG A 596 12.79 -5.90 -7.18
N LEU A 597 13.60 -5.34 -6.30
CA LEU A 597 14.02 -3.93 -6.24
C LEU A 597 15.20 -3.62 -7.20
#